data_AF-A0A420HT67-F1
#
_entry.id   AF-A0A420HT67-F1
#
_cell.length_a   1.000
_cell.length_b   1.000
_cell.length_c   1.000
_cell.angle_alpha   90.00
_cell.angle_beta   90.00
_cell.angle_gamma   90.00
#
_symmetry.space_group_name_H-M   'P 1'
#
loop_
_entity.id
_entity.type
_entity.pdbx_description
1 polymer ?
#
loop_
_entity_poly.entity_id
_entity_poly.type
_entity_poly.pdbx_seq_one_letter_code
_entity_poly.pdbx_strand_id
1 'polypeptide(L)'
;MRLNTIFLTLYFQFGNVFAPPPSNLEFLLSLYQFSNGFLCGNSFYEDTEVLDVKRTAEQNFGKGLRFPQEYKDDVLHSEVKYKKYFQYPIRKIGGLYLPNVKAKTFLHMVIFNRNKDELEVVDVIAKLTYYDSAKCIRINTGLVTPSPVAPDSEPPNGYQCGRNKFIDDQMVEKTHERVLEDRNNFYPAPSFGNIFRADLGYQIWPIFRKGPMILYKNGGKNIGRYFLVLDKKYRLVNVVVKGHEKELFICIKSRKHRQAPASDPLSELFVPPPLIKYQCGKISFNEEVVLKIADTIKYRVESNPKKIGTYLHRHEGPPFNERGFIVTITKDGQLYEHGARGPFRMIFTPTYQIIGLAMFVNNELKACNKEKISGHKKHDISNYQCYKKTFRHDQLVAAANQACTKMKRLVLNFPAMYRGPKFMDNGDYFTFPVIDGELFGGKNRNPGPYRVAINSKCEVVGGIHQTFHSDR
;
A
#
# COMPACT_ATOMS: atom_id res chain seq x y z
N MET A 1 -22.16 66.25 -8.26
CA MET A 1 -20.84 65.58 -8.14
C MET A 1 -20.45 65.60 -6.66
N ARG A 2 -19.94 64.49 -6.09
CA ARG A 2 -19.58 64.25 -4.66
C ARG A 2 -20.61 63.54 -3.76
N LEU A 3 -21.07 62.35 -4.17
CA LEU A 3 -21.56 61.34 -3.21
C LEU A 3 -21.09 59.90 -3.55
N ASN A 4 -20.76 59.60 -4.81
CA ASN A 4 -20.32 58.26 -5.22
C ASN A 4 -18.87 57.90 -4.85
N THR A 5 -18.03 58.85 -4.42
CA THR A 5 -16.63 58.57 -4.07
C THR A 5 -16.46 58.08 -2.64
N ILE A 6 -17.40 58.34 -1.73
CA ILE A 6 -17.30 57.92 -0.32
C ILE A 6 -17.66 56.44 -0.14
N PHE A 7 -18.55 55.89 -0.98
CA PHE A 7 -18.91 54.47 -0.92
C PHE A 7 -17.80 53.52 -1.39
N LEU A 8 -16.90 53.96 -2.28
CA LEU A 8 -15.78 53.11 -2.72
C LEU A 8 -14.65 53.03 -1.69
N THR A 9 -14.40 54.07 -0.90
CA THR A 9 -13.33 54.05 0.11
C THR A 9 -13.71 53.23 1.35
N LEU A 10 -15.00 53.21 1.73
CA LEU A 10 -15.49 52.37 2.83
C LEU A 10 -15.51 50.86 2.49
N TYR A 11 -15.69 50.50 1.22
CA TYR A 11 -15.66 49.09 0.80
C TYR A 11 -14.26 48.47 0.89
N PHE A 12 -13.19 49.28 0.74
CA PHE A 12 -11.80 48.81 0.82
C PHE A 12 -11.29 48.63 2.25
N GLN A 13 -11.87 49.30 3.26
CA GLN A 13 -11.41 49.14 4.65
C GLN A 13 -12.07 47.97 5.41
N PHE A 14 -13.24 47.49 4.99
CA PHE A 14 -13.91 46.33 5.60
C PHE A 14 -13.64 45.00 4.89
N GLY A 15 -12.95 45.00 3.74
CA GLY A 15 -12.66 43.79 2.95
C GLY A 15 -11.61 42.84 3.54
N ASN A 16 -10.86 43.25 4.56
CA ASN A 16 -9.72 42.50 5.10
C ASN A 16 -9.88 41.99 6.55
N VAL A 17 -11.06 42.13 7.16
CA VAL A 17 -11.26 41.75 8.59
C VAL A 17 -12.08 40.45 8.75
N PHE A 18 -12.62 39.89 7.68
CA PHE A 18 -13.20 38.55 7.76
C PHE A 18 -12.09 37.51 7.64
N ALA A 19 -11.63 37.01 8.78
CA ALA A 19 -10.88 35.76 8.83
C ALA A 19 -11.66 34.72 7.98
N PRO A 20 -10.97 33.92 7.14
CA PRO A 20 -11.64 32.88 6.39
C PRO A 20 -12.45 32.05 7.41
N PRO A 21 -13.71 31.71 7.09
CA PRO A 21 -14.53 30.94 8.02
C PRO A 21 -13.74 29.71 8.47
N PRO A 22 -13.79 29.37 9.77
CA PRO A 22 -13.05 28.24 10.33
C PRO A 22 -13.26 27.02 9.43
N SER A 23 -12.19 26.28 9.18
CA SER A 23 -12.28 25.12 8.29
C SER A 23 -13.40 24.22 8.81
N ASN A 24 -14.32 23.75 7.97
CA ASN A 24 -15.49 22.99 8.45
C ASN A 24 -15.12 21.70 9.24
N LEU A 25 -13.85 21.27 9.21
CA LEU A 25 -13.31 20.29 10.15
C LEU A 25 -13.39 20.78 11.60
N GLU A 26 -13.11 22.06 11.87
CA GLU A 26 -13.28 22.71 13.17
C GLU A 26 -14.73 22.64 13.68
N PHE A 27 -15.73 22.65 12.79
CA PHE A 27 -17.13 22.46 13.18
C PHE A 27 -17.46 21.02 13.60
N LEU A 28 -16.90 20.03 12.90
CA LEU A 28 -17.05 18.64 13.35
C LEU A 28 -16.29 18.40 14.65
N LEU A 29 -15.12 19.01 14.78
CA LEU A 29 -14.37 19.04 16.03
C LEU A 29 -15.10 19.81 17.13
N SER A 30 -15.96 20.78 16.79
CA SER A 30 -16.79 21.46 17.77
C SER A 30 -17.90 20.58 18.34
N LEU A 31 -18.34 19.54 17.62
CA LEU A 31 -19.23 18.54 18.20
C LEU A 31 -18.52 17.66 19.25
N TYR A 32 -17.19 17.59 19.20
CA TYR A 32 -16.33 16.84 20.14
C TYR A 32 -15.56 17.77 21.10
N GLN A 33 -15.85 19.08 21.12
CA GLN A 33 -15.08 20.09 21.86
C GLN A 33 -15.00 19.87 23.37
N PHE A 34 -15.82 18.96 23.92
CA PHE A 34 -15.92 18.72 25.35
C PHE A 34 -15.16 17.47 25.82
N SER A 35 -14.59 16.66 24.92
CA SER A 35 -13.89 15.44 25.34
C SER A 35 -12.65 15.12 24.50
N ASN A 36 -11.61 14.64 25.20
CA ASN A 36 -10.41 14.09 24.57
C ASN A 36 -10.67 12.64 24.16
N GLY A 37 -10.13 12.23 23.02
CA GLY A 37 -10.32 10.86 22.55
C GLY A 37 -9.78 10.57 21.16
N PHE A 38 -10.26 9.49 20.55
CA PHE A 38 -9.81 8.98 19.26
C PHE A 38 -10.98 8.86 18.28
N LEU A 39 -10.91 9.59 17.18
CA LEU A 39 -11.86 9.51 16.08
C LEU A 39 -11.45 8.41 15.09
N CYS A 40 -12.22 7.31 15.12
CA CYS A 40 -12.06 6.12 14.32
C CYS A 40 -13.24 5.97 13.34
N GLY A 41 -13.21 6.69 12.23
CA GLY A 41 -14.31 6.66 11.27
C GLY A 41 -15.59 7.22 11.88
N ASN A 42 -16.65 6.42 11.95
CA ASN A 42 -17.92 6.87 12.54
C ASN A 42 -17.95 6.75 14.07
N SER A 43 -16.90 6.20 14.70
CA SER A 43 -16.80 6.01 16.15
C SER A 43 -15.82 7.01 16.77
N PHE A 44 -16.15 7.58 17.93
CA PHE A 44 -15.27 8.47 18.69
C PHE A 44 -15.02 7.92 20.10
N TYR A 45 -13.85 7.37 20.39
CA TYR A 45 -13.54 6.77 21.70
C TYR A 45 -12.97 7.80 22.66
N GLU A 46 -13.65 8.07 23.76
CA GLU A 46 -13.16 8.97 24.81
C GLU A 46 -11.94 8.37 25.52
N ASP A 47 -11.06 9.22 26.05
CA ASP A 47 -9.88 8.79 26.78
C ASP A 47 -10.25 7.87 27.96
N THR A 48 -11.38 8.10 28.62
CA THR A 48 -11.91 7.24 29.69
C THR A 48 -12.17 5.82 29.21
N GLU A 49 -12.81 5.65 28.05
CA GLU A 49 -13.06 4.33 27.43
C GLU A 49 -11.75 3.63 27.06
N VAL A 50 -10.77 4.36 26.53
CA VAL A 50 -9.46 3.82 26.16
C VAL A 50 -8.66 3.40 27.40
N LEU A 51 -8.73 4.18 28.49
CA LEU A 51 -8.11 3.86 29.77
C LEU A 51 -8.76 2.65 30.45
N ASP A 52 -10.07 2.45 30.32
CA ASP A 52 -10.73 1.24 30.80
C ASP A 52 -10.26 -0.01 30.05
N VAL A 53 -10.03 0.10 28.74
CA VAL A 53 -9.41 -0.97 27.96
C VAL A 53 -7.97 -1.22 28.42
N LYS A 54 -7.19 -0.17 28.70
CA LYS A 54 -5.84 -0.30 29.28
C LYS A 54 -5.86 -1.09 30.60
N ARG A 55 -6.70 -0.68 31.56
CA ARG A 55 -6.82 -1.35 32.88
C ARG A 55 -7.16 -2.83 32.72
N THR A 56 -8.06 -3.13 31.79
CA THR A 56 -8.44 -4.52 31.47
C THR A 56 -7.28 -5.29 30.84
N ALA A 57 -6.54 -4.68 29.93
CA ALA A 57 -5.38 -5.29 29.30
C ALA A 57 -4.30 -5.62 30.34
N GLU A 58 -4.01 -4.71 31.27
CA GLU A 58 -3.04 -4.91 32.36
C GLU A 58 -3.45 -6.07 33.27
N GLN A 59 -4.72 -6.13 33.67
CA GLN A 59 -5.26 -7.24 34.48
C GLN A 59 -5.16 -8.60 33.80
N ASN A 60 -5.12 -8.65 32.47
CA ASN A 60 -5.11 -9.90 31.70
C ASN A 60 -3.73 -10.25 31.12
N PHE A 61 -2.75 -9.35 31.26
CA PHE A 61 -1.41 -9.54 30.73
C PHE A 61 -0.73 -10.75 31.39
N GLY A 62 -0.10 -11.61 30.57
CA GLY A 62 0.63 -12.79 31.07
C GLY A 62 -0.25 -13.98 31.50
N LYS A 63 -1.58 -13.86 31.53
CA LYS A 63 -2.50 -14.92 31.97
C LYS A 63 -2.74 -16.04 30.93
N GLY A 64 -1.97 -16.07 29.85
CA GLY A 64 -2.18 -17.01 28.73
C GLY A 64 -3.50 -16.80 27.96
N LEU A 65 -4.15 -15.65 28.16
CA LEU A 65 -5.39 -15.28 27.48
C LEU A 65 -5.08 -14.75 26.07
N ARG A 66 -6.11 -14.68 25.24
CA ARG A 66 -5.95 -14.19 23.86
C ARG A 66 -5.60 -12.70 23.80
N PHE A 67 -6.06 -11.90 24.76
CA PHE A 67 -5.73 -10.48 24.85
C PHE A 67 -5.21 -10.11 26.24
N PRO A 68 -4.31 -9.13 26.34
CA PRO A 68 -3.64 -8.43 25.22
C PRO A 68 -2.71 -9.35 24.42
N GLN A 69 -2.66 -9.16 23.09
CA GLN A 69 -1.76 -9.92 22.20
C GLN A 69 -0.71 -9.01 21.60
N GLU A 70 0.43 -9.58 21.23
CA GLU A 70 1.49 -8.86 20.52
C GLU A 70 0.95 -8.25 19.21
N TYR A 71 1.30 -6.98 19.00
CA TYR A 71 1.01 -6.23 17.80
C TYR A 71 2.18 -6.36 16.83
N LYS A 72 1.92 -6.87 15.62
CA LYS A 72 2.95 -7.27 14.64
C LYS A 72 2.99 -6.39 13.39
N ASP A 73 2.28 -5.26 13.39
CA ASP A 73 2.27 -4.34 12.26
C ASP A 73 3.28 -3.22 12.49
N ASP A 74 4.41 -3.36 11.81
CA ASP A 74 5.58 -2.48 11.90
C ASP A 74 5.48 -1.19 11.09
N VAL A 75 4.43 -1.00 10.29
CA VAL A 75 4.37 0.14 9.36
C VAL A 75 3.60 1.31 9.94
N LEU A 76 2.53 1.04 10.70
CA LEU A 76 1.82 2.11 11.42
C LEU A 76 2.63 2.64 12.60
N HIS A 77 3.47 1.79 13.20
CA HIS A 77 4.34 2.15 14.32
C HIS A 77 5.77 1.72 13.97
N SER A 78 6.55 2.61 13.37
CA SER A 78 7.91 2.33 12.87
C SER A 78 8.87 1.83 13.96
N GLU A 79 8.60 2.19 15.22
CA GLU A 79 9.36 1.76 16.39
C GLU A 79 9.13 0.29 16.77
N VAL A 80 8.16 -0.42 16.18
CA VAL A 80 7.87 -1.85 16.45
C VAL A 80 9.08 -2.74 16.20
N LYS A 81 10.03 -2.32 15.35
CA LYS A 81 11.29 -3.06 15.14
C LYS A 81 12.16 -3.16 16.40
N TYR A 82 12.04 -2.19 17.30
CA TYR A 82 12.89 -2.06 18.49
C TYR A 82 12.09 -2.06 19.80
N LYS A 83 10.76 -1.95 19.72
CA LYS A 83 9.84 -1.97 20.87
C LYS A 83 8.72 -2.97 20.64
N LYS A 84 8.33 -3.68 21.71
CA LYS A 84 7.20 -4.61 21.68
C LYS A 84 5.90 -3.85 21.94
N TYR A 85 5.00 -3.93 20.98
CA TYR A 85 3.65 -3.37 21.10
C TYR A 85 2.65 -4.47 21.36
N PHE A 86 1.55 -4.11 22.00
CA PHE A 86 0.41 -4.98 22.28
C PHE A 86 -0.86 -4.34 21.77
N GLN A 87 -1.91 -5.14 21.58
CA GLN A 87 -3.21 -4.63 21.17
C GLN A 87 -4.34 -5.30 21.95
N TYR A 88 -5.41 -4.54 22.18
CA TYR A 88 -6.64 -5.01 22.82
C TYR A 88 -7.86 -4.39 22.11
N PRO A 89 -8.92 -5.16 21.81
CA PRO A 89 -10.08 -4.65 21.09
C PRO A 89 -10.92 -3.65 21.89
N ILE A 90 -11.53 -2.70 21.20
CA ILE A 90 -12.44 -1.69 21.77
C ILE A 90 -13.75 -1.61 20.97
N ARG A 91 -14.87 -1.31 21.64
CA ARG A 91 -16.19 -1.10 21.02
C ARG A 91 -16.96 -0.01 21.74
N LYS A 92 -17.84 0.68 21.00
CA LYS A 92 -18.64 1.78 21.53
C LYS A 92 -19.81 1.35 22.42
N ILE A 93 -20.48 0.25 22.06
CA ILE A 93 -21.72 -0.17 22.72
C ILE A 93 -21.52 -1.57 23.32
N GLY A 94 -21.81 -1.72 24.61
CA GLY A 94 -21.84 -3.01 25.30
C GLY A 94 -20.63 -3.32 26.19
N GLY A 95 -19.82 -2.34 26.58
CA GLY A 95 -18.71 -2.52 27.52
C GLY A 95 -17.49 -3.25 26.94
N LEU A 96 -16.54 -3.57 27.81
CA LEU A 96 -15.24 -4.16 27.47
C LEU A 96 -15.38 -5.56 26.87
N TYR A 97 -14.53 -5.90 25.90
CA TYR A 97 -14.46 -7.27 25.41
C TYR A 97 -13.80 -8.18 26.45
N LEU A 98 -14.40 -9.35 26.66
CA LEU A 98 -13.75 -10.40 27.44
C LEU A 98 -12.45 -10.85 26.72
N PRO A 99 -11.39 -11.16 27.48
CA PRO A 99 -10.06 -11.42 26.93
C PRO A 99 -9.98 -12.68 26.05
N ASN A 100 -10.97 -13.57 26.11
CA ASN A 100 -11.02 -14.82 25.32
C ASN A 100 -11.93 -14.77 24.09
N VAL A 101 -12.50 -13.61 23.73
CA VAL A 101 -13.39 -13.50 22.57
C VAL A 101 -12.62 -13.73 21.27
N LYS A 102 -13.24 -14.45 20.32
CA LYS A 102 -12.63 -14.70 19.01
C LYS A 102 -12.48 -13.39 18.23
N ALA A 103 -11.24 -13.04 17.87
CA ALA A 103 -10.87 -11.74 17.30
C ALA A 103 -11.42 -11.38 15.91
N LYS A 104 -12.34 -12.18 15.37
CA LYS A 104 -12.73 -12.11 13.96
C LYS A 104 -13.60 -10.90 13.62
N THR A 105 -14.12 -10.19 14.61
CA THR A 105 -15.12 -9.12 14.41
C THR A 105 -14.69 -7.75 14.92
N PHE A 106 -13.49 -7.60 15.47
CA PHE A 106 -13.08 -6.31 16.03
C PHE A 106 -12.61 -5.38 14.92
N LEU A 107 -13.38 -4.31 14.74
CA LEU A 107 -13.06 -3.22 13.82
C LEU A 107 -12.05 -2.24 14.42
N HIS A 108 -11.97 -2.13 15.74
CA HIS A 108 -11.12 -1.14 16.43
C HIS A 108 -10.27 -1.80 17.51
N MET A 109 -9.01 -1.36 17.65
CA MET A 109 -8.05 -1.90 18.61
C MET A 109 -7.27 -0.75 19.26
N VAL A 110 -7.09 -0.81 20.57
CA VAL A 110 -6.16 0.05 21.31
C VAL A 110 -4.77 -0.57 21.22
N ILE A 111 -3.77 0.25 20.91
CA ILE A 111 -2.36 -0.14 20.81
C ILE A 111 -1.63 0.33 22.06
N PHE A 112 -0.86 -0.57 22.65
CA PHE A 112 -0.06 -0.31 23.83
C PHE A 112 1.43 -0.47 23.55
N ASN A 113 2.24 0.37 24.17
CA ASN A 113 3.67 0.13 24.36
C ASN A 113 3.86 -0.44 25.76
N ARG A 114 4.82 -1.35 25.93
CA ARG A 114 5.19 -1.84 27.26
C ARG A 114 6.41 -1.09 27.76
N ASN A 115 6.24 -0.36 28.85
CA ASN A 115 7.35 0.27 29.57
C ASN A 115 7.51 -0.42 30.92
N LYS A 116 8.58 -1.21 31.07
CA LYS A 116 8.79 -2.11 32.22
C LYS A 116 7.58 -3.06 32.40
N ASP A 117 6.73 -2.79 33.37
CA ASP A 117 5.56 -3.61 33.73
C ASP A 117 4.23 -2.89 33.54
N GLU A 118 4.23 -1.69 32.96
CA GLU A 118 3.02 -0.92 32.68
C GLU A 118 2.74 -0.84 31.18
N LEU A 119 1.45 -0.86 30.83
CA LEU A 119 1.00 -0.62 29.47
C LEU A 119 0.73 0.87 29.27
N GLU A 120 1.37 1.46 28.27
CA GLU A 120 1.12 2.85 27.87
C GLU A 120 0.25 2.86 26.61
N VAL A 121 -0.84 3.63 26.61
CA VAL A 121 -1.69 3.80 25.43
C VAL A 121 -0.92 4.61 24.39
N VAL A 122 -0.69 4.02 23.23
CA VAL A 122 0.03 4.65 22.12
C VAL A 122 -0.95 5.26 21.13
N ASP A 123 -1.96 4.48 20.74
CA ASP A 123 -2.88 4.87 19.67
C ASP A 123 -4.14 3.98 19.68
N VAL A 124 -5.11 4.34 18.85
CA VAL A 124 -6.23 3.48 18.47
C VAL A 124 -6.16 3.28 16.95
N ILE A 125 -6.31 2.05 16.50
CA ILE A 125 -6.34 1.71 15.08
C ILE A 125 -7.69 1.10 14.70
N ALA A 126 -8.07 1.33 13.45
CA ALA A 126 -9.21 0.72 12.81
C ALA A 126 -8.75 -0.27 11.74
N LYS A 127 -9.33 -1.47 11.75
CA LYS A 127 -9.16 -2.43 10.66
C LYS A 127 -9.95 -1.96 9.45
N LEU A 128 -9.25 -1.83 8.34
CA LEU A 128 -9.81 -1.58 7.03
C LEU A 128 -10.10 -2.92 6.33
N THR A 129 -10.70 -2.81 5.14
CA THR A 129 -10.82 -3.95 4.24
C THR A 129 -9.44 -4.48 3.82
N TYR A 130 -9.34 -5.80 3.56
CA TYR A 130 -8.12 -6.48 3.06
C TYR A 130 -6.90 -6.47 4.01
N TYR A 131 -7.10 -6.72 5.31
CA TYR A 131 -6.03 -6.81 6.34
C TYR A 131 -5.18 -5.55 6.49
N ASP A 132 -5.72 -4.44 6.04
CA ASP A 132 -5.08 -3.15 6.20
C ASP A 132 -5.61 -2.50 7.49
N SER A 133 -4.86 -1.58 8.06
CA SER A 133 -5.28 -0.84 9.26
C SER A 133 -4.99 0.64 9.05
N ALA A 134 -5.87 1.50 9.56
CA ALA A 134 -5.64 2.94 9.64
C ALA A 134 -5.55 3.36 11.10
N LYS A 135 -4.73 4.36 11.37
CA LYS A 135 -4.72 5.04 12.66
C LYS A 135 -5.97 5.90 12.81
N CYS A 136 -6.50 5.96 14.02
CA CYS A 136 -7.53 6.91 14.38
C CYS A 136 -6.89 8.28 14.65
N ILE A 137 -7.68 9.35 14.58
CA ILE A 137 -7.19 10.69 14.87
C ILE A 137 -7.37 10.96 16.36
N ARG A 138 -6.29 11.31 17.05
CA ARG A 138 -6.37 11.86 18.40
C ARG A 138 -7.00 13.25 18.36
N ILE A 139 -8.08 13.44 19.10
CA ILE A 139 -8.74 14.72 19.33
C ILE A 139 -8.40 15.14 20.75
N ASN A 140 -7.78 16.32 20.90
CA ASN A 140 -7.52 16.94 22.20
C ASN A 140 -8.24 18.29 22.24
N THR A 141 -8.91 18.60 23.36
CA THR A 141 -9.79 19.76 23.57
C THR A 141 -9.11 21.14 23.49
N GLY A 142 -7.81 21.19 23.17
CA GLY A 142 -7.05 22.44 23.05
C GLY A 142 -6.62 22.83 21.63
N LEU A 143 -6.48 21.87 20.70
CA LEU A 143 -6.10 22.05 19.30
C LEU A 143 -6.10 20.67 18.65
N VAL A 144 -6.69 20.54 17.46
CA VAL A 144 -6.30 19.43 16.57
C VAL A 144 -4.94 19.77 16.02
N THR A 145 -3.93 19.57 16.84
CA THR A 145 -2.54 19.63 16.39
C THR A 145 -2.30 18.31 15.67
N PRO A 146 -2.16 18.29 14.32
CA PRO A 146 -1.50 17.14 13.70
C PRO A 146 -0.21 16.90 14.49
N SER A 147 0.06 15.64 14.86
CA SER A 147 1.19 15.27 15.73
C SER A 147 2.38 16.14 15.39
N PRO A 148 2.92 16.91 16.37
CA PRO A 148 3.92 17.94 16.09
C PRO A 148 5.03 17.32 15.25
N VAL A 149 5.09 17.77 14.00
CA VAL A 149 6.20 17.50 13.10
C VAL A 149 7.38 18.11 13.83
N ALA A 150 8.33 17.26 14.28
CA ALA A 150 9.49 17.72 15.02
C ALA A 150 10.10 18.92 14.27
N PRO A 151 10.51 20.00 14.94
CA PRO A 151 10.91 21.25 14.28
C PRO A 151 12.00 21.08 13.21
N ASP A 152 12.80 20.02 13.30
CA ASP A 152 13.86 19.68 12.35
C ASP A 152 13.44 18.70 11.24
N SER A 153 12.16 18.32 11.19
CA SER A 153 11.67 17.36 10.22
C SER A 153 11.14 18.05 8.97
N GLU A 154 11.60 17.58 7.81
CA GLU A 154 11.11 18.02 6.51
C GLU A 154 9.58 17.99 6.43
N PRO A 155 8.97 18.90 5.64
CA PRO A 155 7.54 18.94 5.49
C PRO A 155 6.99 17.59 4.98
N PRO A 156 5.79 17.19 5.44
CA PRO A 156 5.15 15.99 4.93
C PRO A 156 4.87 16.13 3.42
N ASN A 157 4.96 15.01 2.69
CA ASN A 157 4.85 14.98 1.22
C ASN A 157 3.74 14.04 0.72
N GLY A 158 2.75 13.77 1.57
CA GLY A 158 1.60 12.95 1.24
C GLY A 158 0.83 12.45 2.46
N TYR A 159 0.07 11.37 2.26
CA TYR A 159 -0.92 10.85 3.20
C TYR A 159 -0.75 9.34 3.41
N GLN A 160 -0.62 8.93 4.67
CA GLN A 160 -0.66 7.54 5.10
C GLN A 160 -2.11 7.10 5.32
N CYS A 161 -2.63 6.26 4.43
CA CYS A 161 -4.02 5.81 4.37
C CYS A 161 -4.22 4.33 4.72
N GLY A 162 -3.24 3.70 5.36
CA GLY A 162 -3.21 2.27 5.65
C GLY A 162 -1.83 1.87 6.13
N ARG A 163 -1.59 0.59 6.45
CA ARG A 163 -0.28 0.00 6.67
C ARG A 163 0.63 0.25 5.46
N ASN A 164 0.26 -0.27 4.29
CA ASN A 164 1.12 -0.25 3.10
C ASN A 164 0.66 0.77 2.05
N LYS A 165 -0.04 1.82 2.49
CA LYS A 165 -0.59 2.81 1.56
C LYS A 165 -0.21 4.24 1.90
N PHE A 166 0.74 4.72 1.12
CA PHE A 166 1.06 6.14 1.00
C PHE A 166 0.46 6.74 -0.30
N ILE A 167 -0.13 7.92 -0.21
CA ILE A 167 -0.62 8.72 -1.34
C ILE A 167 0.19 10.02 -1.35
N ASP A 168 1.07 10.16 -2.33
CA ASP A 168 1.92 11.36 -2.46
C ASP A 168 1.12 12.61 -2.88
N ASP A 169 1.63 13.78 -2.51
CA ASP A 169 0.98 15.06 -2.79
C ASP A 169 0.82 15.30 -4.30
N GLN A 170 1.77 14.87 -5.12
CA GLN A 170 1.66 14.94 -6.58
C GLN A 170 0.42 14.18 -7.11
N MET A 171 0.13 13.01 -6.54
CA MET A 171 -1.08 12.24 -6.88
C MET A 171 -2.35 12.93 -6.39
N VAL A 172 -2.31 13.59 -5.23
CA VAL A 172 -3.43 14.37 -4.69
C VAL A 172 -3.72 15.57 -5.59
N GLU A 173 -2.71 16.38 -5.89
CA GLU A 173 -2.79 17.56 -6.77
C GLU A 173 -3.32 17.19 -8.15
N LYS A 174 -2.71 16.20 -8.81
CA LYS A 174 -3.16 15.72 -10.12
C LYS A 174 -4.59 15.18 -10.10
N THR A 175 -5.01 14.56 -8.99
CA THR A 175 -6.40 14.11 -8.86
C THR A 175 -7.33 15.30 -8.65
N HIS A 176 -6.91 16.31 -7.88
CA HIS A 176 -7.65 17.53 -7.61
C HIS A 176 -7.85 18.39 -8.86
N GLU A 177 -6.80 18.62 -9.65
CA GLU A 177 -6.86 19.28 -10.96
C GLU A 177 -7.93 18.67 -11.85
N ARG A 178 -7.99 17.34 -11.91
CA ARG A 178 -8.99 16.61 -12.69
C ARG A 178 -10.41 16.80 -12.18
N VAL A 179 -10.61 16.97 -10.88
CA VAL A 179 -11.94 17.30 -10.36
C VAL A 179 -12.41 18.64 -10.92
N LEU A 180 -11.50 19.59 -11.06
CA LEU A 180 -11.81 20.92 -11.59
C LEU A 180 -12.13 20.88 -13.09
N GLU A 181 -11.50 19.98 -13.85
CA GLU A 181 -11.75 19.72 -15.27
C GLU A 181 -13.09 18.99 -15.52
N ASP A 182 -13.47 18.07 -14.64
CA ASP A 182 -14.54 17.09 -14.90
C ASP A 182 -15.76 17.25 -13.97
N ARG A 183 -16.41 18.42 -14.05
CA ARG A 183 -17.51 18.81 -13.14
C ARG A 183 -18.87 18.21 -13.48
N ASN A 184 -19.03 17.60 -14.66
CA ASN A 184 -20.34 17.19 -15.20
C ASN A 184 -20.61 15.68 -15.12
N ASN A 185 -19.84 14.93 -14.32
CA ASN A 185 -19.96 13.47 -14.23
C ASN A 185 -20.56 13.02 -12.89
N PHE A 186 -20.69 11.69 -12.70
CA PHE A 186 -21.12 11.04 -11.45
C PHE A 186 -20.31 11.41 -10.19
N TYR A 187 -19.16 12.07 -10.39
CA TYR A 187 -18.32 12.59 -9.34
C TYR A 187 -18.12 14.10 -9.52
N PRO A 188 -17.86 14.84 -8.42
CA PRO A 188 -17.77 14.33 -7.04
C PRO A 188 -19.13 13.89 -6.49
N ALA A 189 -19.15 12.80 -5.73
CA ALA A 189 -20.37 12.25 -5.16
C ALA A 189 -20.56 12.81 -3.74
N PRO A 190 -21.80 12.91 -3.23
CA PRO A 190 -22.02 13.22 -1.83
C PRO A 190 -21.17 12.32 -0.94
N SER A 191 -20.51 12.92 0.05
CA SER A 191 -19.76 12.19 1.06
C SER A 191 -20.67 11.25 1.86
N PHE A 192 -20.09 10.21 2.45
CA PHE A 192 -20.82 9.24 3.27
C PHE A 192 -20.10 9.06 4.61
N GLY A 193 -20.85 8.69 5.65
CA GLY A 193 -20.35 8.59 7.02
C GLY A 193 -20.54 9.87 7.84
N ASN A 194 -20.10 9.83 9.08
CA ASN A 194 -20.38 10.87 10.08
C ASN A 194 -19.31 11.96 10.11
N ILE A 195 -18.07 11.65 9.70
CA ILE A 195 -16.99 12.64 9.66
C ILE A 195 -17.27 13.67 8.59
N PHE A 196 -17.43 13.27 7.34
CA PHE A 196 -17.72 14.20 6.24
C PHE A 196 -19.16 14.00 5.84
N ARG A 197 -20.05 14.87 6.35
CA ARG A 197 -21.48 14.74 6.09
C ARG A 197 -21.87 15.43 4.78
N ALA A 198 -22.72 14.75 4.00
CA ALA A 198 -23.22 15.28 2.73
C ALA A 198 -24.07 16.55 2.88
N ASP A 199 -24.82 16.70 3.99
CA ASP A 199 -25.67 17.86 4.26
C ASP A 199 -24.86 19.13 4.54
N LEU A 200 -23.64 18.98 5.05
CA LEU A 200 -22.65 20.07 5.13
C LEU A 200 -22.02 20.39 3.76
N GLY A 201 -22.43 19.68 2.71
CA GLY A 201 -21.99 19.83 1.32
C GLY A 201 -20.59 19.31 1.04
N TYR A 202 -20.09 18.41 1.89
CA TYR A 202 -18.88 17.68 1.58
C TYR A 202 -19.14 16.65 0.49
N GLN A 203 -18.20 16.57 -0.43
CA GLN A 203 -18.22 15.62 -1.52
C GLN A 203 -16.93 14.80 -1.51
N ILE A 204 -16.96 13.64 -2.15
CA ILE A 204 -15.79 12.76 -2.29
C ILE A 204 -15.48 12.48 -3.75
N TRP A 205 -14.19 12.31 -4.03
CA TRP A 205 -13.69 11.99 -5.36
C TRP A 205 -12.65 10.86 -5.29
N PRO A 206 -12.80 9.76 -6.04
CA PRO A 206 -11.87 8.63 -5.97
C PRO A 206 -10.46 8.97 -6.48
N ILE A 207 -9.43 8.50 -5.76
CA ILE A 207 -8.02 8.69 -6.13
C ILE A 207 -7.55 7.53 -7.02
N PHE A 208 -7.08 7.84 -8.23
CA PHE A 208 -6.71 6.85 -9.24
C PHE A 208 -5.19 6.60 -9.27
N ARG A 209 -4.77 5.35 -9.04
CA ARG A 209 -3.35 4.97 -9.21
C ARG A 209 -3.00 4.60 -10.65
N LYS A 210 -3.78 3.72 -11.29
CA LYS A 210 -3.51 3.18 -12.63
C LYS A 210 -4.81 2.71 -13.28
N GLY A 211 -5.11 3.16 -14.50
CA GLY A 211 -6.26 2.71 -15.30
C GLY A 211 -7.01 3.85 -16.01
N PRO A 212 -7.74 3.56 -17.10
CA PRO A 212 -8.58 4.54 -17.78
C PRO A 212 -9.78 4.90 -16.90
N MET A 213 -10.03 6.21 -16.78
CA MET A 213 -11.11 6.82 -15.97
C MET A 213 -12.52 6.39 -16.39
N ILE A 214 -12.64 5.83 -17.60
CA ILE A 214 -13.89 5.44 -18.27
C ILE A 214 -14.76 4.51 -17.39
N LEU A 215 -14.15 3.62 -16.59
CA LEU A 215 -14.90 2.69 -15.72
C LEU A 215 -15.71 3.38 -14.61
N TYR A 216 -15.39 4.64 -14.29
CA TYR A 216 -16.02 5.39 -13.20
C TYR A 216 -17.07 6.39 -13.68
N LYS A 217 -16.98 6.83 -14.94
CA LYS A 217 -18.00 7.68 -15.58
C LYS A 217 -19.37 7.01 -15.67
N ASN A 218 -19.45 5.69 -15.49
CA ASN A 218 -20.70 4.93 -15.57
C ASN A 218 -21.13 4.34 -14.22
N GLY A 219 -20.60 4.84 -13.08
CA GLY A 219 -20.97 4.32 -11.75
C GLY A 219 -20.56 2.87 -11.51
N GLY A 220 -19.45 2.41 -12.11
CA GLY A 220 -19.00 1.03 -12.00
C GLY A 220 -18.86 0.53 -10.55
N LYS A 221 -19.21 -0.74 -10.30
CA LYS A 221 -19.27 -1.35 -8.95
C LYS A 221 -17.94 -1.33 -8.17
N ASN A 222 -16.81 -1.10 -8.82
CA ASN A 222 -15.48 -1.17 -8.23
C ASN A 222 -14.83 0.21 -8.04
N ILE A 223 -15.55 1.11 -7.38
CA ILE A 223 -15.00 2.39 -6.90
C ILE A 223 -13.85 2.08 -5.93
N GLY A 224 -12.67 2.66 -6.18
CA GLY A 224 -11.50 2.49 -5.32
C GLY A 224 -11.81 2.88 -3.87
N ARG A 225 -10.94 2.50 -2.94
CA ARG A 225 -11.15 2.78 -1.50
C ARG A 225 -10.57 4.09 -1.01
N TYR A 226 -9.86 4.85 -1.85
CA TYR A 226 -9.20 6.09 -1.45
C TYR A 226 -9.89 7.26 -2.14
N PHE A 227 -10.15 8.31 -1.39
CA PHE A 227 -10.90 9.46 -1.88
C PHE A 227 -10.24 10.77 -1.43
N LEU A 228 -10.33 11.78 -2.28
CA LEU A 228 -10.27 13.17 -1.85
C LEU A 228 -11.61 13.53 -1.22
N VAL A 229 -11.57 14.32 -0.17
CA VAL A 229 -12.73 15.01 0.40
C VAL A 229 -12.64 16.46 -0.03
N LEU A 230 -13.75 16.96 -0.56
CA LEU A 230 -13.87 18.29 -1.12
C LEU A 230 -15.00 19.04 -0.42
N ASP A 231 -14.86 20.35 -0.26
CA ASP A 231 -15.95 21.21 0.20
C ASP A 231 -16.87 21.63 -0.96
N LYS A 232 -17.91 22.42 -0.65
CA LYS A 232 -18.86 22.97 -1.64
C LYS A 232 -18.21 23.81 -2.74
N LYS A 233 -16.97 24.28 -2.53
CA LYS A 233 -16.17 25.08 -3.47
C LYS A 233 -15.11 24.23 -4.18
N TYR A 234 -15.19 22.91 -4.09
CA TYR A 234 -14.22 21.96 -4.63
C TYR A 234 -12.81 22.15 -4.10
N ARG A 235 -12.63 22.75 -2.92
CA ARG A 235 -11.32 22.86 -2.27
C ARG A 235 -11.01 21.54 -1.56
N LEU A 236 -9.76 21.10 -1.63
CA LEU A 236 -9.31 19.91 -0.92
C LEU A 236 -9.42 20.13 0.59
N VAL A 237 -10.21 19.29 1.25
CA VAL A 237 -10.38 19.27 2.71
C VAL A 237 -9.44 18.23 3.32
N ASN A 238 -9.49 17.00 2.82
CA ASN A 238 -8.65 15.91 3.32
C ASN A 238 -8.56 14.75 2.33
N VAL A 239 -7.76 13.73 2.68
CA VAL A 239 -7.71 12.44 2.02
C VAL A 239 -8.25 11.38 2.97
N VAL A 240 -9.10 10.49 2.47
CA VAL A 240 -9.76 9.45 3.27
C VAL A 240 -9.62 8.07 2.64
N VAL A 241 -9.69 7.04 3.48
CA VAL A 241 -9.83 5.65 3.08
C VAL A 241 -11.16 5.08 3.56
N LYS A 242 -11.85 4.37 2.67
CA LYS A 242 -13.08 3.65 2.98
C LYS A 242 -12.75 2.33 3.70
N GLY A 243 -13.29 2.18 4.91
CA GLY A 243 -13.20 0.95 5.68
C GLY A 243 -14.41 0.03 5.48
N HIS A 244 -14.77 -0.71 6.52
CA HIS A 244 -15.96 -1.55 6.55
C HIS A 244 -17.23 -0.68 6.58
N GLU A 245 -18.37 -1.23 6.15
CA GLU A 245 -19.69 -0.57 6.29
C GLU A 245 -19.83 0.85 5.71
N LYS A 246 -18.98 1.21 4.74
CA LYS A 246 -18.88 2.57 4.18
C LYS A 246 -18.45 3.62 5.23
N GLU A 247 -17.65 3.24 6.23
CA GLU A 247 -16.97 4.21 7.08
C GLU A 247 -15.82 4.88 6.33
N LEU A 248 -15.57 6.17 6.60
CA LEU A 248 -14.44 6.92 6.07
C LEU A 248 -13.44 7.20 7.19
N PHE A 249 -12.19 6.78 7.01
CA PHE A 249 -11.08 7.08 7.92
C PHE A 249 -10.20 8.14 7.29
N ILE A 250 -9.87 9.18 8.05
CA ILE A 250 -8.97 10.23 7.59
C ILE A 250 -7.55 9.67 7.51
N CYS A 251 -6.87 9.93 6.40
CA CYS A 251 -5.47 9.57 6.24
C CYS A 251 -4.58 10.59 6.97
N ILE A 252 -3.52 10.11 7.60
CA ILE A 252 -2.58 10.97 8.33
C ILE A 252 -1.60 11.59 7.36
N LYS A 253 -1.50 12.92 7.36
CA LYS A 253 -0.48 13.62 6.57
C LYS A 253 0.90 13.23 7.11
N SER A 254 1.74 12.66 6.26
CA SER A 254 3.00 12.04 6.67
C SER A 254 4.05 12.16 5.57
N ARG A 255 5.30 11.84 5.92
CA ARG A 255 6.40 11.78 4.96
C ARG A 255 6.56 10.35 4.49
N LYS A 256 6.62 10.14 3.18
CA LYS A 256 7.09 8.87 2.63
C LYS A 256 8.49 8.66 3.14
N HIS A 257 8.72 7.58 3.89
CA HIS A 257 10.05 7.25 4.38
C HIS A 257 11.02 7.29 3.18
N ARG A 258 11.94 8.27 3.18
CA ARG A 258 12.88 8.41 2.07
C ARG A 258 13.72 7.15 2.08
N GLN A 259 13.81 6.49 0.93
CA GLN A 259 14.95 5.63 0.71
C GLN A 259 16.17 6.56 0.76
N ALA A 260 17.16 6.24 1.60
CA ALA A 260 18.39 7.00 1.66
C ALA A 260 18.90 7.22 0.23
N PRO A 261 19.35 8.44 -0.13
CA PRO A 261 19.95 8.67 -1.43
C PRO A 261 21.01 7.60 -1.69
N ALA A 262 21.10 7.08 -2.91
CA ALA A 262 22.13 6.08 -3.24
C ALA A 262 23.57 6.60 -3.02
N SER A 263 23.74 7.93 -2.89
CA SER A 263 24.99 8.60 -2.58
C SER A 263 25.28 8.75 -1.09
N ASP A 264 24.33 8.46 -0.20
CA ASP A 264 24.57 8.47 1.25
C ASP A 264 25.50 7.30 1.58
N PRO A 265 26.69 7.52 2.17
CA PRO A 265 27.60 6.44 2.56
C PRO A 265 26.95 5.43 3.50
N LEU A 266 25.94 5.86 4.27
CA LEU A 266 25.16 4.99 5.15
C LEU A 266 24.05 4.24 4.41
N SER A 267 23.75 4.58 3.14
CA SER A 267 22.81 3.82 2.31
C SER A 267 23.26 2.38 2.09
N GLU A 268 24.58 2.13 2.12
CA GLU A 268 25.14 0.77 2.09
C GLU A 268 24.78 -0.05 3.34
N LEU A 269 24.54 0.60 4.49
CA LEU A 269 24.05 -0.07 5.70
C LEU A 269 22.56 -0.41 5.59
N PHE A 270 21.81 0.33 4.76
CA PHE A 270 20.41 0.03 4.45
C PHE A 270 20.31 -0.94 3.28
N VAL A 271 21.00 -2.07 3.37
CA VAL A 271 20.84 -3.19 2.42
C VAL A 271 19.37 -3.60 2.43
N PRO A 272 18.62 -3.44 1.32
CA PRO A 272 17.24 -3.87 1.29
C PRO A 272 17.21 -5.36 1.62
N PRO A 273 16.28 -5.80 2.50
CA PRO A 273 16.22 -7.17 2.92
C PRO A 273 16.15 -8.08 1.67
N PRO A 274 16.87 -9.22 1.67
CA PRO A 274 16.91 -10.11 0.53
C PRO A 274 15.50 -10.43 0.04
N LEU A 275 15.26 -10.22 -1.25
CA LEU A 275 13.95 -10.46 -1.85
C LEU A 275 13.80 -11.96 -2.09
N ILE A 276 12.81 -12.56 -1.43
CA ILE A 276 12.46 -13.96 -1.67
C ILE A 276 11.54 -14.05 -2.88
N LYS A 277 11.89 -14.91 -3.83
CA LYS A 277 11.06 -15.27 -4.99
C LYS A 277 10.89 -16.77 -5.07
N TYR A 278 9.77 -17.19 -5.66
CA TYR A 278 9.48 -18.58 -5.96
C TYR A 278 9.40 -18.74 -7.48
N GLN A 279 10.35 -19.48 -8.05
CA GLN A 279 10.44 -19.73 -9.48
C GLN A 279 9.72 -21.04 -9.83
N CYS A 280 8.58 -20.92 -10.52
CA CYS A 280 7.74 -22.00 -11.00
C CYS A 280 7.82 -22.08 -12.53
N GLY A 281 8.82 -22.78 -13.06
CA GLY A 281 9.06 -22.86 -14.50
C GLY A 281 9.46 -21.48 -15.05
N LYS A 282 8.62 -20.90 -15.92
CA LYS A 282 8.84 -19.55 -16.49
C LYS A 282 8.21 -18.43 -15.66
N ILE A 283 7.44 -18.76 -14.62
CA ILE A 283 6.71 -17.79 -13.80
C ILE A 283 7.41 -17.61 -12.46
N SER A 284 7.55 -16.36 -12.01
CA SER A 284 8.12 -16.03 -10.71
C SER A 284 7.07 -15.37 -9.81
N PHE A 285 6.93 -15.82 -8.57
CA PHE A 285 6.09 -15.18 -7.56
C PHE A 285 6.97 -14.48 -6.51
N ASN A 286 6.70 -13.21 -6.21
CA ASN A 286 7.38 -12.52 -5.10
C ASN A 286 6.77 -12.95 -3.77
N GLU A 287 7.57 -13.04 -2.72
CA GLU A 287 7.09 -13.43 -1.39
C GLU A 287 5.93 -12.56 -0.87
N GLU A 288 5.95 -11.24 -1.12
CA GLU A 288 4.83 -10.35 -0.75
C GLU A 288 3.49 -10.81 -1.34
N VAL A 289 3.49 -11.27 -2.60
CA VAL A 289 2.28 -11.78 -3.27
C VAL A 289 1.84 -13.08 -2.62
N VAL A 290 2.80 -13.96 -2.32
CA VAL A 290 2.55 -15.26 -1.69
C VAL A 290 1.98 -15.06 -0.27
N LEU A 291 2.56 -14.19 0.54
CA LEU A 291 2.08 -13.84 1.89
C LEU A 291 0.66 -13.26 1.83
N LYS A 292 0.38 -12.37 0.88
CA LYS A 292 -0.96 -11.80 0.70
C LYS A 292 -2.01 -12.86 0.38
N ILE A 293 -1.66 -13.87 -0.42
CA ILE A 293 -2.56 -15.01 -0.71
C ILE A 293 -2.79 -15.83 0.57
N ALA A 294 -1.73 -16.09 1.34
CA ALA A 294 -1.83 -16.82 2.61
C ALA A 294 -2.76 -16.12 3.60
N ASP A 295 -2.63 -14.81 3.77
CA ASP A 295 -3.51 -14.00 4.62
C ASP A 295 -4.96 -14.05 4.15
N THR A 296 -5.17 -13.98 2.83
CA THR A 296 -6.50 -14.09 2.22
C THR A 296 -7.15 -15.45 2.52
N ILE A 297 -6.39 -16.54 2.42
CA ILE A 297 -6.87 -17.89 2.72
C ILE A 297 -7.18 -18.03 4.20
N LYS A 298 -6.26 -17.65 5.08
CA LYS A 298 -6.43 -17.71 6.53
C LYS A 298 -7.73 -17.01 6.95
N TYR A 299 -7.97 -15.81 6.42
CA TYR A 299 -9.22 -15.12 6.68
C TYR A 299 -10.46 -15.78 6.10
N ARG A 300 -10.41 -16.30 4.87
CA ARG A 300 -11.57 -16.97 4.28
C ARG A 300 -11.94 -18.22 5.09
N VAL A 301 -10.96 -18.98 5.56
CA VAL A 301 -11.15 -20.08 6.52
C VAL A 301 -11.80 -19.55 7.79
N GLU A 302 -11.27 -18.44 8.29
CA GLU A 302 -11.72 -17.88 9.55
C GLU A 302 -13.16 -17.32 9.46
N SER A 303 -13.50 -16.62 8.40
CA SER A 303 -14.78 -15.96 8.19
C SER A 303 -15.88 -16.90 7.71
N ASN A 304 -15.54 -17.89 6.88
CA ASN A 304 -16.51 -18.84 6.32
C ASN A 304 -15.88 -20.22 6.09
N PRO A 305 -15.75 -21.04 7.14
CA PRO A 305 -15.10 -22.36 7.05
C PRO A 305 -15.84 -23.33 6.12
N LYS A 306 -17.15 -23.15 5.88
CA LYS A 306 -17.91 -24.01 4.96
C LYS A 306 -17.55 -23.74 3.50
N LYS A 307 -17.31 -22.49 3.12
CA LYS A 307 -16.96 -22.11 1.73
C LYS A 307 -15.50 -22.37 1.38
N ILE A 308 -14.59 -22.42 2.35
CA ILE A 308 -13.16 -22.64 2.02
C ILE A 308 -12.87 -24.09 1.61
N GLY A 309 -13.66 -25.05 2.07
CA GLY A 309 -13.43 -26.48 1.78
C GLY A 309 -13.42 -26.81 0.28
N THR A 310 -14.01 -25.95 -0.55
CA THR A 310 -13.97 -26.10 -2.01
C THR A 310 -12.64 -25.65 -2.64
N TYR A 311 -11.84 -24.85 -1.93
CA TYR A 311 -10.56 -24.30 -2.40
C TYR A 311 -9.36 -25.00 -1.78
N LEU A 312 -9.47 -25.42 -0.51
CA LEU A 312 -8.41 -26.12 0.22
C LEU A 312 -8.60 -27.62 0.12
N HIS A 313 -7.70 -28.29 -0.60
CA HIS A 313 -7.65 -29.74 -0.63
C HIS A 313 -6.60 -30.21 0.37
N ARG A 314 -6.86 -31.32 1.06
CA ARG A 314 -5.81 -31.97 1.86
C ARG A 314 -4.68 -32.42 0.93
N HIS A 315 -3.46 -32.21 1.36
CA HIS A 315 -2.27 -32.65 0.65
C HIS A 315 -1.31 -33.30 1.62
N GLU A 316 -0.83 -34.48 1.25
CA GLU A 316 0.19 -35.24 1.94
C GLU A 316 0.98 -35.97 0.84
N GLY A 317 2.30 -35.81 0.85
CA GLY A 317 3.18 -36.41 -0.15
C GLY A 317 4.09 -35.41 -0.87
N PRO A 318 4.79 -35.85 -1.92
CA PRO A 318 5.77 -35.03 -2.63
C PRO A 318 5.12 -33.80 -3.29
N PRO A 319 5.86 -32.70 -3.45
CA PRO A 319 7.31 -32.57 -3.23
C PRO A 319 7.71 -32.18 -1.80
N PHE A 320 6.76 -31.95 -0.89
CA PHE A 320 7.05 -31.44 0.46
C PHE A 320 7.00 -32.51 1.55
N ASN A 321 6.30 -33.63 1.32
CA ASN A 321 6.15 -34.73 2.28
C ASN A 321 5.63 -34.31 3.67
N GLU A 322 4.92 -33.19 3.72
CA GLU A 322 4.31 -32.63 4.94
C GLU A 322 2.80 -32.66 4.80
N ARG A 323 2.11 -32.98 5.91
CA ARG A 323 0.64 -32.91 5.96
C ARG A 323 0.20 -31.46 5.92
N GLY A 324 -0.73 -31.15 5.03
CA GLY A 324 -1.13 -29.78 4.82
C GLY A 324 -2.35 -29.61 3.94
N PHE A 325 -2.49 -28.39 3.43
CA PHE A 325 -3.48 -28.01 2.44
C PHE A 325 -2.81 -27.53 1.16
N ILE A 326 -3.42 -27.83 0.02
CA ILE A 326 -3.01 -27.33 -1.29
C ILE A 326 -4.13 -26.48 -1.88
N VAL A 327 -3.77 -25.33 -2.43
CA VAL A 327 -4.70 -24.43 -3.12
C VAL A 327 -4.19 -24.09 -4.51
N THR A 328 -5.10 -23.81 -5.44
CA THR A 328 -4.73 -23.35 -6.79
C THR A 328 -4.56 -21.83 -6.79
N ILE A 329 -3.47 -21.37 -7.40
CA ILE A 329 -3.22 -19.95 -7.65
C ILE A 329 -3.08 -19.69 -9.15
N THR A 330 -3.48 -18.49 -9.58
CA THR A 330 -3.32 -18.06 -10.97
C THR A 330 -1.87 -17.63 -11.22
N LYS A 331 -1.47 -17.56 -12.49
CA LYS A 331 -0.17 -17.03 -12.93
C LYS A 331 0.11 -15.60 -12.46
N ASP A 332 -0.94 -14.85 -12.14
CA ASP A 332 -0.88 -13.46 -11.64
C ASP A 332 -0.79 -13.39 -10.11
N GLY A 333 -0.72 -14.54 -9.41
CA GLY A 333 -0.63 -14.58 -7.96
C GLY A 333 -1.94 -14.21 -7.28
N GLN A 334 -3.06 -14.68 -7.82
CA GLN A 334 -4.38 -14.57 -7.19
C GLN A 334 -4.90 -15.96 -6.81
N LEU A 335 -5.79 -16.01 -5.81
CA LEU A 335 -6.50 -17.24 -5.51
C LEU A 335 -7.38 -17.60 -6.71
N TYR A 336 -7.32 -18.84 -7.16
CA TYR A 336 -8.19 -19.32 -8.21
C TYR A 336 -9.64 -19.41 -7.69
N GLU A 337 -10.58 -18.80 -8.41
CA GLU A 337 -12.00 -18.83 -8.03
C GLU A 337 -12.86 -19.66 -9.01
N HIS A 338 -12.66 -19.49 -10.32
CA HIS A 338 -13.51 -20.09 -11.37
C HIS A 338 -12.69 -20.35 -12.65
N GLY A 339 -13.17 -21.26 -13.53
CA GLY A 339 -12.61 -21.52 -14.86
C GLY A 339 -11.77 -22.80 -14.99
N ALA A 340 -10.69 -22.73 -15.77
CA ALA A 340 -9.72 -23.83 -15.89
C ALA A 340 -8.65 -23.70 -14.80
N ARG A 341 -8.40 -24.79 -14.06
CA ARG A 341 -7.36 -24.81 -13.03
C ARG A 341 -5.99 -24.67 -13.69
N GLY A 342 -5.29 -23.57 -13.41
CA GLY A 342 -3.90 -23.39 -13.82
C GLY A 342 -2.96 -24.42 -13.16
N PRO A 343 -1.67 -24.48 -13.53
CA PRO A 343 -0.74 -25.48 -13.01
C PRO A 343 -0.18 -25.14 -11.62
N PHE A 344 -0.28 -23.89 -11.16
CA PHE A 344 0.38 -23.43 -9.95
C PHE A 344 -0.40 -23.77 -8.68
N ARG A 345 0.32 -24.19 -7.64
CA ARG A 345 -0.22 -24.60 -6.36
C ARG A 345 0.55 -23.94 -5.23
N MET A 346 -0.16 -23.62 -4.16
CA MET A 346 0.42 -23.13 -2.91
C MET A 346 0.08 -24.09 -1.78
N ILE A 347 1.09 -24.47 -1.00
CA ILE A 347 1.01 -25.52 0.01
C ILE A 347 1.15 -24.88 1.39
N PHE A 348 0.29 -25.30 2.32
CA PHE A 348 0.19 -24.78 3.67
C PHE A 348 0.23 -25.89 4.71
N THR A 349 0.74 -25.58 5.90
CA THR A 349 0.55 -26.42 7.09
C THR A 349 -0.93 -26.40 7.53
N PRO A 350 -1.35 -27.29 8.46
CA PRO A 350 -2.69 -27.25 9.04
C PRO A 350 -2.99 -25.95 9.82
N THR A 351 -1.95 -25.23 10.22
CA THR A 351 -2.02 -23.90 10.87
C THR A 351 -1.95 -22.74 9.88
N TYR A 352 -2.05 -23.03 8.57
CA TYR A 352 -2.03 -22.07 7.47
C TYR A 352 -0.70 -21.31 7.32
N GLN A 353 0.40 -21.89 7.79
CA GLN A 353 1.75 -21.38 7.47
C GLN A 353 2.16 -21.88 6.10
N ILE A 354 2.92 -21.07 5.36
CA ILE A 354 3.34 -21.39 3.98
C ILE A 354 4.46 -22.42 4.03
N ILE A 355 4.25 -23.59 3.41
CA ILE A 355 5.31 -24.58 3.20
C ILE A 355 6.09 -24.20 1.94
N GLY A 356 5.39 -23.94 0.84
CA GLY A 356 6.02 -23.55 -0.42
C GLY A 356 5.04 -23.39 -1.58
N LEU A 357 5.61 -23.19 -2.77
CA LEU A 357 4.89 -23.22 -4.04
C LEU A 357 5.29 -24.45 -4.83
N ALA A 358 4.35 -24.99 -5.59
CA ALA A 358 4.59 -26.05 -6.55
C ALA A 358 3.85 -25.80 -7.86
N MET A 359 4.21 -26.53 -8.90
CA MET A 359 3.50 -26.53 -10.16
C MET A 359 3.33 -27.93 -10.72
N PHE A 360 2.22 -28.18 -11.39
CA PHE A 360 2.02 -29.40 -12.17
C PHE A 360 2.84 -29.34 -13.47
N VAL A 361 3.69 -30.33 -13.68
CA VAL A 361 4.46 -30.58 -14.90
C VAL A 361 4.25 -32.04 -15.27
N ASN A 362 3.63 -32.31 -16.42
CA ASN A 362 3.30 -33.68 -16.86
C ASN A 362 2.53 -34.49 -15.80
N ASN A 363 1.50 -33.88 -15.19
CA ASN A 363 0.71 -34.43 -14.08
C ASN A 363 1.46 -34.73 -12.78
N GLU A 364 2.75 -34.42 -12.69
CA GLU A 364 3.52 -34.49 -11.46
C GLU A 364 3.58 -33.12 -10.78
N LEU A 365 3.39 -33.09 -9.46
CA LEU A 365 3.54 -31.87 -8.67
C LEU A 365 5.03 -31.65 -8.33
N LYS A 366 5.64 -30.60 -8.88
CA LYS A 366 7.05 -30.26 -8.66
C LYS A 366 7.18 -28.99 -7.84
N ALA A 367 8.09 -28.98 -6.85
CA ALA A 367 8.34 -27.81 -6.03
C ALA A 367 8.91 -26.67 -6.91
N CYS A 368 8.47 -25.45 -6.63
CA CYS A 368 9.07 -24.26 -7.20
C CYS A 368 10.35 -23.92 -6.44
N ASN A 369 11.37 -23.43 -7.14
CA ASN A 369 12.63 -23.06 -6.51
C ASN A 369 12.44 -21.79 -5.68
N LYS A 370 12.72 -21.87 -4.38
CA LYS A 370 12.74 -20.69 -3.50
C LYS A 370 14.10 -20.04 -3.60
N GLU A 371 14.16 -18.88 -4.24
CA GLU A 371 15.38 -18.13 -4.47
C GLU A 371 15.43 -16.91 -3.55
N LYS A 372 16.55 -16.75 -2.84
CA LYS A 372 16.87 -15.56 -2.06
C LYS A 372 17.73 -14.65 -2.92
N ILE A 373 17.14 -13.58 -3.43
CA ILE A 373 17.86 -12.59 -4.24
C ILE A 373 18.46 -11.58 -3.26
N SER A 374 19.78 -11.58 -3.11
CA SER A 374 20.48 -10.54 -2.36
C SER A 374 20.19 -9.18 -2.99
N GLY A 375 19.91 -8.17 -2.16
CA GLY A 375 19.61 -6.81 -2.62
C GLY A 375 20.76 -6.16 -3.41
N HIS A 376 21.99 -6.60 -3.17
CA HIS A 376 23.15 -6.19 -3.95
C HIS A 376 23.12 -6.89 -5.31
N LYS A 377 22.65 -6.13 -6.31
CA LYS A 377 22.84 -6.46 -7.71
C LYS A 377 24.28 -6.15 -8.08
N LYS A 378 25.01 -7.13 -8.57
CA LYS A 378 26.34 -6.95 -9.15
C LYS A 378 26.18 -6.51 -10.60
N HIS A 379 25.73 -5.28 -10.79
CA HIS A 379 25.71 -4.68 -12.13
C HIS A 379 27.15 -4.54 -12.64
N ASP A 380 27.38 -4.83 -13.92
CA ASP A 380 28.62 -4.40 -14.57
C ASP A 380 28.71 -2.87 -14.51
N ILE A 381 29.80 -2.38 -13.93
CA ILE A 381 30.10 -0.96 -13.71
C ILE A 381 30.63 -0.25 -14.98
N SER A 382 30.85 -0.99 -16.05
CA SER A 382 31.39 -0.48 -17.30
C SER A 382 30.38 0.40 -18.04
N ASN A 383 30.90 1.42 -18.74
CA ASN A 383 30.15 2.10 -19.79
C ASN A 383 30.20 1.26 -21.06
N TYR A 384 29.15 1.31 -21.87
CA TYR A 384 29.05 0.48 -23.07
C TYR A 384 29.00 1.32 -24.34
N GLN A 385 29.99 1.16 -25.20
CA GLN A 385 29.99 1.71 -26.55
C GLN A 385 29.23 0.76 -27.50
N CYS A 386 28.00 1.13 -27.83
CA CYS A 386 27.17 0.44 -28.81
C CYS A 386 27.23 1.20 -30.14
N TYR A 387 28.02 0.71 -31.09
CA TYR A 387 28.27 1.38 -32.37
C TYR A 387 28.86 2.80 -32.15
N LYS A 388 28.16 3.86 -32.56
CA LYS A 388 28.57 5.26 -32.41
C LYS A 388 28.11 5.92 -31.10
N LYS A 389 27.47 5.16 -30.20
CA LYS A 389 26.85 5.71 -29.00
C LYS A 389 27.38 5.07 -27.73
N THR A 390 27.72 5.89 -26.76
CA THR A 390 28.15 5.44 -25.43
C THR A 390 26.99 5.56 -24.45
N PHE A 391 26.66 4.47 -23.79
CA PHE A 391 25.68 4.43 -22.72
C PHE A 391 26.40 4.37 -21.38
N ARG A 392 26.04 5.28 -20.49
CA ARG A 392 26.60 5.31 -19.15
C ARG A 392 26.04 4.19 -18.29
N HIS A 393 26.84 3.71 -17.34
CA HIS A 393 26.44 2.67 -16.39
C HIS A 393 25.09 2.97 -15.70
N ASP A 394 24.91 4.18 -15.17
CA ASP A 394 23.69 4.60 -14.49
C ASP A 394 22.44 4.51 -15.38
N GLN A 395 22.56 4.85 -16.66
CA GLN A 395 21.50 4.74 -17.65
C GLN A 395 21.13 3.27 -17.92
N LEU A 396 22.12 2.38 -18.01
CA LEU A 396 21.89 0.94 -18.19
C LEU A 396 21.22 0.32 -16.96
N VAL A 397 21.66 0.70 -15.76
CA VAL A 397 21.04 0.28 -14.49
C VAL A 397 19.59 0.75 -14.40
N ALA A 398 19.31 2.00 -14.79
CA ALA A 398 17.95 2.54 -14.83
C ALA A 398 17.05 1.74 -15.80
N ALA A 399 17.55 1.44 -17.00
CA ALA A 399 16.85 0.60 -17.97
C ALA A 399 16.66 -0.84 -17.45
N ALA A 400 17.65 -1.44 -16.81
CA ALA A 400 17.56 -2.77 -16.20
C ALA A 400 16.53 -2.84 -15.07
N ASN A 401 16.46 -1.81 -14.22
CA ASN A 401 15.44 -1.72 -13.17
C ASN A 401 14.04 -1.59 -13.76
N GLN A 402 13.89 -0.81 -14.84
CA GLN A 402 12.63 -0.72 -15.57
C GLN A 402 12.24 -2.04 -16.24
N ALA A 403 13.19 -2.74 -16.85
CA ALA A 403 13.00 -4.07 -17.42
C ALA A 403 12.51 -5.05 -16.37
N CYS A 404 13.17 -5.08 -15.20
CA CYS A 404 12.84 -5.96 -14.09
C CYS A 404 11.42 -5.73 -13.55
N THR A 405 10.98 -4.47 -13.45
CA THR A 405 9.60 -4.17 -13.05
C THR A 405 8.58 -4.60 -14.11
N LYS A 406 8.97 -4.62 -15.39
CA LYS A 406 8.15 -5.08 -16.51
C LYS A 406 8.14 -6.61 -16.70
N MET A 407 9.21 -7.33 -16.32
CA MET A 407 9.22 -8.81 -16.30
C MET A 407 8.07 -9.40 -15.50
N LYS A 408 7.62 -8.67 -14.47
CA LYS A 408 6.47 -9.07 -13.64
C LYS A 408 5.12 -9.02 -14.38
N ARG A 409 5.07 -8.56 -15.64
CA ARG A 409 3.83 -8.44 -16.44
C ARG A 409 3.88 -9.37 -17.63
N LEU A 410 2.84 -10.18 -17.79
CA LEU A 410 2.78 -11.27 -18.79
C LEU A 410 2.55 -10.83 -20.24
N VAL A 411 2.30 -9.55 -20.51
CA VAL A 411 1.78 -9.08 -21.82
C VAL A 411 2.64 -7.96 -22.42
N LEU A 412 3.95 -7.97 -22.22
CA LEU A 412 4.84 -6.94 -22.77
C LEU A 412 5.86 -7.55 -23.74
N ASN A 413 6.11 -6.84 -24.84
CA ASN A 413 7.17 -7.17 -25.79
C ASN A 413 8.57 -7.10 -25.17
N PHE A 414 8.71 -6.38 -24.05
CA PHE A 414 9.96 -6.20 -23.34
C PHE A 414 9.79 -6.36 -21.82
N PRO A 415 10.81 -6.90 -21.12
CA PRO A 415 12.06 -7.39 -21.71
C PRO A 415 11.89 -8.69 -22.50
N ALA A 416 12.65 -8.81 -23.58
CA ALA A 416 12.59 -9.93 -24.52
C ALA A 416 13.72 -10.92 -24.22
N MET A 417 13.47 -12.23 -24.36
CA MET A 417 14.52 -13.24 -24.20
C MET A 417 15.65 -13.02 -25.22
N TYR A 418 16.89 -12.99 -24.74
CA TYR A 418 18.07 -12.84 -25.58
C TYR A 418 18.51 -14.21 -26.12
N ARG A 419 18.85 -14.27 -27.41
CA ARG A 419 19.30 -15.49 -28.10
C ARG A 419 20.70 -15.36 -28.74
N GLY A 420 21.44 -14.31 -28.40
CA GLY A 420 22.79 -14.08 -28.95
C GLY A 420 23.89 -14.79 -28.15
N PRO A 421 25.16 -14.43 -28.39
CA PRO A 421 26.31 -14.96 -27.67
C PRO A 421 26.18 -14.82 -26.15
N LYS A 422 26.64 -15.81 -25.38
CA LYS A 422 26.55 -15.77 -23.91
C LYS A 422 27.44 -14.66 -23.34
N PHE A 423 27.02 -14.08 -22.22
CA PHE A 423 27.83 -13.19 -21.40
C PHE A 423 28.66 -14.00 -20.39
N MET A 424 29.55 -13.34 -19.63
CA MET A 424 30.41 -14.02 -18.65
C MET A 424 29.62 -14.79 -17.59
N ASP A 425 28.49 -14.25 -17.14
CA ASP A 425 27.63 -14.90 -16.15
C ASP A 425 26.76 -15.96 -16.79
N ASN A 426 26.90 -17.23 -16.42
CA ASN A 426 26.02 -18.29 -16.94
C ASN A 426 24.54 -18.05 -16.57
N GLY A 427 23.63 -18.09 -17.54
CA GLY A 427 22.19 -18.04 -17.31
C GLY A 427 21.35 -17.59 -18.51
N ASP A 428 20.05 -17.48 -18.28
CA ASP A 428 19.13 -16.84 -19.22
C ASP A 428 19.30 -15.32 -19.16
N TYR A 429 19.35 -14.68 -20.33
CA TYR A 429 19.42 -13.23 -20.45
C TYR A 429 18.19 -12.68 -21.15
N PHE A 430 17.92 -11.42 -20.84
CA PHE A 430 16.83 -10.65 -21.42
C PHE A 430 17.36 -9.31 -21.90
N THR A 431 16.75 -8.79 -22.96
CA THR A 431 17.09 -7.48 -23.50
C THR A 431 15.97 -6.48 -23.25
N PHE A 432 16.35 -5.23 -23.01
CA PHE A 432 15.40 -4.14 -22.81
C PHE A 432 15.88 -2.86 -23.51
N PRO A 433 14.98 -2.05 -24.11
CA PRO A 433 15.37 -0.84 -24.82
C PRO A 433 16.05 0.20 -23.92
N VAL A 434 17.08 0.87 -24.46
CA VAL A 434 17.76 1.99 -23.82
C VAL A 434 17.58 3.23 -24.71
N ILE A 435 17.02 4.29 -24.12
CA ILE A 435 16.79 5.57 -24.81
C ILE A 435 17.68 6.63 -24.14
N ASP A 436 18.18 7.57 -24.93
CA ASP A 436 19.02 8.64 -24.42
C ASP A 436 18.27 9.54 -23.45
N GLY A 437 18.82 9.77 -22.27
CA GLY A 437 18.23 10.65 -21.26
C GLY A 437 16.84 10.27 -20.75
N GLU A 438 16.21 9.19 -21.25
CA GLU A 438 14.83 8.85 -20.95
C GLU A 438 14.60 7.35 -20.73
N LEU A 439 13.55 7.02 -19.96
CA LEU A 439 13.11 5.65 -19.71
C LEU A 439 12.13 5.16 -20.81
N PHE A 440 12.24 3.89 -21.20
CA PHE A 440 11.42 3.28 -22.24
C PHE A 440 9.96 3.03 -21.79
N GLY A 441 8.97 3.57 -22.50
CA GLY A 441 7.54 3.30 -22.26
C GLY A 441 6.69 4.48 -21.76
N GLY A 442 7.09 5.72 -22.12
CA GLY A 442 6.25 6.92 -22.05
C GLY A 442 5.77 7.34 -23.44
N LYS A 443 6.16 8.54 -23.89
CA LYS A 443 5.94 9.03 -25.27
C LYS A 443 6.69 8.18 -26.31
N ASN A 444 7.81 7.57 -25.90
CA ASN A 444 8.64 6.74 -26.77
C ASN A 444 8.14 5.30 -26.79
N ARG A 445 7.44 4.94 -27.87
CA ARG A 445 7.02 3.56 -28.17
C ARG A 445 7.99 2.81 -29.06
N ASN A 446 8.85 3.52 -29.79
CA ASN A 446 9.87 2.91 -30.63
C ASN A 446 11.05 2.47 -29.75
N PRO A 447 11.39 1.17 -29.68
CA PRO A 447 12.48 0.71 -28.86
C PRO A 447 13.87 1.14 -29.39
N GLY A 448 13.98 1.66 -30.62
CA GLY A 448 15.28 1.99 -31.23
C GLY A 448 16.16 0.75 -31.42
N PRO A 449 17.46 0.89 -31.77
CA PRO A 449 18.36 -0.23 -31.99
C PRO A 449 19.14 -0.66 -30.74
N TYR A 450 19.18 0.16 -29.69
CA TYR A 450 20.04 -0.08 -28.53
C TYR A 450 19.28 -0.82 -27.41
N ARG A 451 19.95 -1.80 -26.80
CA ARG A 451 19.40 -2.61 -25.72
C ARG A 451 20.40 -2.76 -24.58
N VAL A 452 19.90 -2.86 -23.36
CA VAL A 452 20.64 -3.39 -22.21
C VAL A 452 20.34 -4.89 -22.12
N ALA A 453 21.38 -5.69 -21.94
CA ALA A 453 21.27 -7.10 -21.59
C ALA A 453 21.26 -7.24 -20.07
N ILE A 454 20.29 -7.99 -19.56
CA ILE A 454 20.13 -8.26 -18.14
C ILE A 454 19.98 -9.76 -17.87
N ASN A 455 20.48 -10.23 -16.75
CA ASN A 455 20.24 -11.61 -16.29
C ASN A 455 18.91 -11.73 -15.51
N SER A 456 18.56 -12.94 -15.09
CA SER A 456 17.34 -13.22 -14.28
C SER A 456 17.32 -12.52 -12.91
N LYS A 457 18.49 -12.10 -12.40
CA LYS A 457 18.64 -11.30 -11.17
C LYS A 457 18.46 -9.80 -11.43
N CYS A 458 18.16 -9.42 -12.67
CA CYS A 458 18.04 -8.04 -13.12
C CYS A 458 19.34 -7.22 -12.95
N GLU A 459 20.49 -7.88 -13.08
CA GLU A 459 21.81 -7.27 -13.15
C GLU A 459 22.14 -6.93 -14.60
N VAL A 460 22.89 -5.86 -14.81
CA VAL A 460 23.36 -5.47 -16.15
C VAL A 460 24.54 -6.36 -16.48
N VAL A 461 24.46 -7.09 -17.59
CA VAL A 461 25.53 -7.98 -18.05
C VAL A 461 26.12 -7.54 -19.39
N GLY A 462 25.53 -6.51 -20.03
CA GLY A 462 25.91 -6.10 -21.37
C GLY A 462 25.11 -4.93 -21.95
N GLY A 463 25.68 -4.30 -22.97
CA GLY A 463 24.98 -3.43 -23.93
C GLY A 463 24.99 -4.06 -25.31
N ILE A 464 23.88 -3.98 -26.04
CA ILE A 464 23.72 -4.58 -27.37
C ILE A 464 23.24 -3.53 -28.36
N HIS A 465 23.86 -3.53 -29.54
CA HIS A 465 23.33 -2.88 -30.73
C HIS A 465 22.64 -3.92 -31.61
N GLN A 466 21.32 -3.82 -31.74
CA GLN A 466 20.53 -4.67 -32.61
C GLN A 466 20.54 -4.05 -34.02
N THR A 467 21.33 -4.62 -34.92
CA THR A 467 21.22 -4.31 -36.35
C THR A 467 19.90 -4.93 -36.83
N PHE A 468 18.97 -4.08 -37.28
CA PHE A 468 17.80 -4.58 -37.99
C PHE A 468 18.29 -5.00 -39.38
N HIS A 469 18.61 -6.29 -39.54
CA HIS A 469 18.64 -6.86 -40.88
C HIS A 469 17.19 -6.83 -41.38
N SER A 470 16.94 -5.87 -42.27
CA SER A 470 15.73 -5.83 -43.09
C SER A 470 15.84 -6.95 -44.12
N ASP A 471 15.74 -8.19 -43.67
CA ASP A 471 15.43 -9.29 -44.57
C ASP A 471 13.93 -9.17 -44.86
N ARG A 472 13.63 -8.33 -45.85
CA ARG A 472 12.35 -8.29 -46.55
C ARG A 472 12.47 -9.09 -47.83
#